data_AF-A0AAW9EBD4-F1
#
_entry.id   AF-A0AAW9EBD4-F1
#
_cell.length_a   1.000
_cell.length_b   1.000
_cell.length_c   1.000
_cell.angle_alpha   90.00
_cell.angle_beta   90.00
_cell.angle_gamma   90.00
#
_symmetry.space_group_name_H-M   'P 1'
#
loop_
_entity.id
_entity.type
_entity.pdbx_description
1 polymer ?
#
loop_
_entity_poly.entity_id
_entity_poly.type
_entity_poly.pdbx_seq_one_letter_code
_entity_poly.pdbx_strand_id
1 'polypeptide(L)'
;YITLFTGTPLLVQFFLIYYGPGQFPSLKEYPLLWELLSTPWFCAMVTLALNSAAYSTLLFHGAVRAIPAGQWQSCQALGMSPLQTANVILPYA
;
A
#
# COMPACT_ATOMS: atom_id res chain seq x y z
N TYR A 1 -6.03 1.74 -5.19
CA TYR A 1 -5.70 0.43 -4.59
C TYR A 1 -6.14 0.34 -3.14
N ILE A 2 -5.93 1.37 -2.31
CA ILE A 2 -6.31 1.40 -0.88
C ILE A 2 -7.74 0.86 -0.64
N THR A 3 -8.76 1.44 -1.26
CA THR A 3 -10.16 1.02 -1.12
C THR A 3 -10.41 -0.44 -1.51
N LEU A 4 -9.66 -0.97 -2.48
CA LEU A 4 -9.79 -2.36 -2.91
C LEU A 4 -9.25 -3.32 -1.85
N PHE A 5 -8.10 -3.01 -1.25
CA PHE A 5 -7.46 -3.85 -0.24
C PHE A 5 -8.07 -3.70 1.16
N THR A 6 -8.61 -2.53 1.51
CA THR A 6 -9.26 -2.30 2.80
C THR A 6 -10.76 -2.56 2.79
N GLY A 7 -11.39 -2.52 1.62
CA GLY A 7 -12.82 -2.75 1.43
C GLY A 7 -13.21 -4.19 1.09
N THR A 8 -12.26 -5.06 0.76
CA THR A 8 -12.52 -6.48 0.48
C THR A 8 -11.97 -7.38 1.58
N PRO A 9 -12.64 -8.52 1.89
CA PRO A 9 -12.12 -9.46 2.87
C PRO A 9 -10.75 -10.01 2.44
N LEU A 10 -9.80 -10.11 3.38
CA LEU A 10 -8.46 -10.63 3.14
C LEU A 10 -8.52 -12.04 2.51
N LEU A 11 -9.46 -12.88 2.94
CA LEU A 11 -9.67 -14.22 2.38
C LEU A 11 -9.99 -14.19 0.87
N VAL A 12 -10.78 -13.21 0.41
CA VAL A 12 -11.08 -13.05 -1.02
C VAL A 12 -9.81 -12.68 -1.79
N GLN A 13 -8.94 -11.86 -1.20
CA GLN A 13 -7.66 -11.47 -1.82
C GLN A 13 -6.75 -12.69 -1.99
N PHE A 14 -6.67 -13.57 -0.99
CA PHE A 14 -5.96 -14.85 -1.11
C PHE A 14 -6.50 -15.71 -2.25
N PHE A 15 -7.83 -15.87 -2.33
CA PHE A 15 -8.45 -16.65 -3.39
C PHE A 15 -8.16 -16.06 -4.78
N LEU A 16 -8.26 -14.74 -4.94
CA LEU A 16 -8.00 -14.07 -6.19
C LEU A 16 -6.54 -14.21 -6.63
N ILE A 17 -5.58 -14.03 -5.71
CA ILE A 17 -4.15 -14.09 -6.03
C ILE A 17 -3.69 -15.53 -6.32
N TYR A 18 -4.24 -16.53 -5.63
CA TYR A 18 -3.85 -17.93 -5.82
C TYR A 18 -4.57 -18.60 -7.00
N TYR A 19 -5.90 -18.45 -7.12
CA TYR A 19 -6.68 -19.12 -8.17
C TYR A 19 -6.88 -18.28 -9.42
N GLY A 20 -6.83 -16.96 -9.33
CA GLY A 20 -7.02 -16.06 -10.48
C GLY A 20 -6.05 -16.33 -11.64
N PRO A 21 -4.73 -16.42 -11.40
CA PRO A 21 -3.74 -16.73 -12.45
C PRO A 21 -4.02 -18.05 -13.18
N GLY A 22 -4.57 -19.05 -12.47
CA GLY A 22 -4.87 -20.37 -13.05
C GLY A 22 -5.95 -20.36 -14.13
N GLN A 23 -6.75 -19.29 -14.20
CA GLN A 23 -7.78 -19.12 -15.22
C GLN A 23 -7.23 -18.68 -16.59
N PHE A 24 -5.99 -18.20 -16.65
CA PHE A 24 -5.37 -17.69 -17.88
C PHE A 24 -4.35 -18.71 -18.42
N PRO A 25 -4.67 -19.44 -19.51
CA PRO A 25 -3.75 -20.43 -20.08
C PRO A 25 -2.44 -19.81 -20.56
N SER A 26 -2.48 -18.57 -21.04
CA SER A 26 -1.30 -17.79 -21.48
C SER A 26 -0.30 -17.51 -20.37
N LEU A 27 -0.72 -17.46 -19.09
CA LEU A 27 0.22 -17.30 -17.98
C LEU A 27 1.08 -18.55 -17.75
N LYS A 28 0.58 -19.73 -18.14
CA LYS A 28 1.29 -21.01 -18.00
C LYS A 28 2.43 -21.15 -19.02
N GLU A 29 2.42 -20.33 -20.08
CA GLU A 29 3.48 -20.28 -21.08
C GLU A 29 4.76 -19.62 -20.52
N TYR A 30 4.68 -18.93 -19.38
CA TYR A 30 5.81 -18.31 -18.68
C TYR A 30 6.20 -19.16 -17.44
N PRO A 31 7.20 -20.06 -17.54
CA PRO A 31 7.47 -21.06 -16.51
C PRO A 31 7.86 -20.43 -15.17
N LEU A 32 8.72 -19.41 -15.20
CA LEU A 32 9.18 -18.67 -14.02
C LEU A 32 8.05 -17.94 -13.29
N LEU A 33 7.14 -17.33 -14.04
CA LEU A 33 6.01 -16.61 -13.48
C LEU A 33 5.01 -17.61 -12.88
N TRP A 34 4.73 -18.70 -13.59
CA TRP A 34 3.83 -19.74 -13.15
C TRP A 34 4.34 -20.46 -11.90
N GLU A 35 5.64 -20.73 -11.79
CA GLU A 35 6.24 -21.33 -10.60
C GLU A 35 6.05 -20.45 -9.35
N LEU A 36 6.27 -19.14 -9.49
CA LEU A 36 6.03 -18.18 -8.40
C LEU A 36 4.56 -18.08 -8.01
N LEU A 37 3.64 -17.94 -8.98
CA LEU A 37 2.21 -17.80 -8.69
C LEU A 37 1.50 -19.11 -8.34
N SER A 38 2.08 -20.28 -8.65
CA SER A 38 1.55 -21.58 -8.20
C SER A 38 1.98 -21.93 -6.79
N THR A 39 2.99 -21.24 -6.26
CA THR A 39 3.55 -21.49 -4.94
C THR A 39 2.73 -20.81 -3.84
N PRO A 40 2.07 -21.55 -2.92
CA PRO A 40 1.13 -20.98 -1.96
C PRO A 40 1.75 -19.94 -1.01
N TRP A 41 3.00 -20.17 -0.56
CA TRP A 41 3.66 -19.27 0.39
C TRP A 41 3.98 -17.90 -0.25
N PHE A 42 4.35 -17.87 -1.53
CA PHE A 42 4.65 -16.64 -2.26
C PHE A 42 3.36 -15.83 -2.47
N CYS A 43 2.28 -16.48 -2.92
CA CYS A 43 0.96 -15.87 -3.03
C CYS A 43 0.50 -15.28 -1.69
N ALA A 44 0.71 -16.01 -0.59
CA ALA A 44 0.35 -15.55 0.74
C ALA A 44 1.14 -14.32 1.16
N MET A 45 2.46 -14.33 0.95
CA MET A 45 3.35 -13.20 1.23
C MET A 45 2.92 -11.96 0.45
N VAL A 46 2.69 -12.09 -0.86
CA VAL A 46 2.27 -10.96 -1.71
C VAL A 46 0.91 -10.41 -1.27
N THR A 47 -0.06 -11.30 -1.00
CA THR A 47 -1.40 -10.89 -0.54
C THR A 47 -1.32 -10.09 0.76
N LEU A 48 -0.59 -10.62 1.75
CA LEU A 48 -0.40 -9.96 3.05
C LEU A 48 0.38 -8.65 2.92
N ALA A 49 1.43 -8.62 2.10
CA ALA A 49 2.23 -7.42 1.86
C ALA A 49 1.38 -6.30 1.25
N LEU A 50 0.58 -6.60 0.23
CA LEU A 50 -0.31 -5.63 -0.42
C LEU A 50 -1.40 -5.13 0.53
N ASN A 51 -1.99 -6.05 1.31
CA ASN A 51 -2.98 -5.69 2.31
C ASN A 51 -2.38 -4.76 3.38
N SER A 52 -1.24 -5.15 3.96
CA SER A 52 -0.52 -4.37 4.96
C SER A 52 -0.08 -2.99 4.42
N ALA A 53 0.40 -2.92 3.17
CA ALA A 53 0.77 -1.65 2.54
C ALA A 53 -0.43 -0.70 2.38
N ALA A 54 -1.61 -1.22 2.05
CA ALA A 54 -2.83 -0.41 1.96
C ALA A 54 -3.25 0.17 3.31
N TYR A 55 -3.25 -0.65 4.38
CA TYR A 55 -3.55 -0.17 5.73
C TYR A 55 -2.49 0.81 6.25
N SER A 56 -1.20 0.53 6.00
CA SER A 56 -0.11 1.43 6.36
C SER A 56 -0.23 2.79 5.69
N THR A 57 -0.65 2.83 4.42
CA THR A 57 -0.85 4.10 3.72
C THR A 57 -1.97 4.94 4.33
N LEU A 58 -3.08 4.31 4.76
CA LEU A 58 -4.13 5.01 5.50
C LEU A 58 -3.65 5.52 6.85
N LEU A 59 -2.82 4.73 7.53
CA LEU A 59 -2.21 5.13 8.79
C LEU A 59 -1.34 6.38 8.62
N PHE A 60 -0.40 6.37 7.66
CA PHE A 60 0.46 7.52 7.37
C PHE A 60 -0.34 8.74 6.89
N HIS A 61 -1.37 8.54 6.06
CA HIS A 61 -2.26 9.61 5.64
C HIS A 61 -3.03 10.22 6.82
N GLY A 62 -3.49 9.37 7.75
CA GLY A 62 -4.13 9.80 8.99
C GLY A 62 -3.18 10.57 9.90
N ALA A 63 -1.95 10.07 10.06
CA ALA A 63 -0.89 10.69 10.84
C ALA A 63 -0.56 12.12 10.36
N VAL A 64 -0.30 12.28 9.06
CA VAL A 64 -0.01 13.61 8.47
C VAL A 64 -1.20 14.56 8.61
N ARG A 65 -2.44 14.05 8.52
CA ARG A 65 -3.66 14.85 8.70
C ARG A 65 -3.95 15.23 10.16
N ALA A 66 -3.43 14.47 11.13
CA ALA A 66 -3.60 14.78 12.54
C ALA A 66 -2.78 15.99 12.98
N ILE A 67 -1.81 16.44 12.17
CA ILE A 67 -0.95 17.55 12.48
C ILE A 67 -1.75 18.86 12.51
N PRO A 68 -1.63 19.68 13.57
CA PRO A 68 -2.36 20.94 13.68
C PRO A 68 -2.07 21.89 12.51
N ALA A 69 -3.13 22.55 12.00
CA ALA A 69 -3.01 23.52 10.91
C ALA A 69 -2.02 24.66 11.21
N GLY A 70 -1.82 25.02 12.48
CA GLY A 70 -0.87 26.04 12.89
C GLY A 70 0.59 25.74 12.51
N GLN A 71 0.99 24.46 12.46
CA GLN A 71 2.34 24.07 12.02
C GLN A 71 2.53 24.36 10.53
N TRP A 72 1.53 23.99 9.72
CA TRP A 72 1.50 24.28 8.28
C TRP A 72 1.52 25.78 8.00
N GLN A 73 0.72 26.56 8.73
CA GLN A 73 0.66 28.02 8.61
C GLN A 73 1.99 28.68 9.03
N SER A 74 2.65 28.16 10.06
CA SER A 74 3.96 28.65 10.52
C SER A 74 5.05 28.46 9.45
N CYS A 75 5.12 27.28 8.83
CA CYS A 75 6.07 27.03 7.74
C CYS A 75 5.82 27.94 6.52
N GLN A 76 4.55 28.18 6.18
CA GLN A 76 4.18 29.11 5.10
C GLN A 76 4.55 30.55 5.42
N ALA A 77 4.32 31.01 6.65
CA ALA A 77 4.70 32.36 7.09
C ALA A 77 6.21 32.61 7.05
N LEU A 78 7.01 31.56 7.25
CA LEU A 78 8.47 31.60 7.14
C LEU A 78 8.98 31.46 5.69
N GLY A 79 8.09 31.35 4.70
CA GLY A 79 8.46 31.21 3.28
C GLY A 79 9.16 29.89 2.94
N MET A 80 8.93 28.83 3.73
CA MET A 80 9.57 27.53 3.52
C MET A 80 9.10 26.86 2.23
N SER A 81 10.01 26.19 1.53
CA SER A 81 9.68 25.35 0.38
C SER A 81 8.94 24.07 0.82
N PRO A 82 8.24 23.36 -0.08
CA PRO A 82 7.53 22.13 0.25
C PRO A 82 8.42 21.04 0.87
N LEU A 83 9.66 20.92 0.42
CA LEU A 83 10.63 19.96 0.98
C LEU A 83 11.09 20.36 2.39
N GLN A 84 11.31 21.65 2.64
CA GLN A 84 11.65 22.16 3.97
C GLN A 84 10.48 21.95 4.95
N THR A 85 9.27 22.27 4.50
CA THR A 85 8.03 22.04 5.27
C THR A 85 7.86 20.56 5.60
N ALA A 86 8.06 19.66 4.63
CA ALA A 86 7.99 18.22 4.87
C ALA A 86 9.03 17.74 5.89
N ASN A 87 10.29 18.18 5.80
CA ASN A 87 11.33 17.81 6.77
C ASN A 87 11.02 18.26 8.20
N VAL A 88 10.35 19.41 8.37
CA VAL A 88 9.92 19.90 9.69
C VAL A 88 8.69 19.14 10.19
N ILE A 89 7.73 18.84 9.32
CA ILE A 89 6.42 18.29 9.68
C ILE A 89 6.45 16.76 9.85
N LEU A 90 7.22 16.03 9.02
CA LEU A 90 7.32 14.57 9.06
C LEU A 90 7.70 13.97 10.42
N PRO A 91 8.62 14.53 11.24
CA PRO A 91 8.88 13.98 12.58
C PRO A 91 7.72 14.15 13.57
N TYR A 92 6.71 14.96 13.26
CA TYR A 92 5.50 15.13 14.06
C TYR A 92 4.31 14.30 13.59
N ALA A 93 4.43 13.60 12.45
CA ALA A 93 3.45 12.65 11.93
C ALA A 93 3.64 11.29 12.62
#